data_AF-A0A835PX30-F1
#
_entry.id   AF-A0A835PX30-F1
#
_cell.length_a   1.000
_cell.length_b   1.000
_cell.length_c   1.000
_cell.angle_alpha   90.00
_cell.angle_beta   90.00
_cell.angle_gamma   90.00
#
_symmetry.space_group_name_H-M   'P 1'
#
loop_
_entity.id
_entity.type
_entity.pdbx_description
1 polymer ?
#
loop_
_entity_poly.entity_id
_entity_poly.type
_entity_poly.pdbx_seq_one_letter_code
_entity_poly.pdbx_strand_id
1 'polypeptide(L)'
;MQGCVLLVLFIAFCVAMVVNCSFGFNQGNPLRLTYGLDYKGNVCGDKHANPDLRELDVRYWMNPNQVYESGLKGSQFALADARTICLMECPIPSDDGLNWVCDYPEGDIRMSVDDWIDRDYDYYEFLTPEMRNSSLQLQVYWSCQFIARASNSSMRHWQQMGGVSIEENILIDKTIHREINSKSSVLKRYVADIGKAWPVLIVCGGIAPLFLSLIWLMMIRHFVSGMTWITVILFNVLIISVTMFYYAKAGWIGHDVVSVVIGESNPYLSISGREINHLHAMAVFMTIVMIISILSSIAIIRRILMATSVLKVSMIFR
;
A
#
# COMPACT_ATOMS: atom_id res chain seq x y z
N MET A 1 34.15 12.09 23.17
CA MET A 1 33.95 10.89 22.32
C MET A 1 32.48 10.51 22.13
N GLN A 2 31.60 10.63 23.14
CA GLN A 2 30.15 10.33 23.01
C GLN A 2 29.42 11.14 21.91
N GLY A 3 29.87 12.36 21.61
CA GLY A 3 29.23 13.28 20.65
C GLY A 3 29.18 12.77 19.21
N CYS A 4 30.28 12.21 18.72
CA CYS A 4 30.39 11.76 17.33
C CYS A 4 29.61 10.47 17.07
N VAL A 5 29.54 9.57 18.05
CA VAL A 5 28.85 8.27 17.93
C VAL A 5 27.33 8.49 17.76
N LEU A 6 26.76 9.42 18.52
CA LEU A 6 25.32 9.71 18.47
C LEU A 6 24.90 10.44 17.18
N LEU A 7 25.77 11.29 16.62
CA LEU A 7 25.55 11.92 15.31
C LEU A 7 25.48 10.86 14.19
N VAL A 8 26.38 9.89 14.21
CA VAL A 8 26.41 8.79 13.24
C VAL A 8 25.15 7.94 13.32
N LEU A 9 24.64 7.68 14.53
CA LEU A 9 23.39 6.94 14.74
C LEU A 9 22.16 7.69 14.20
N PHE A 10 22.11 9.01 14.34
CA PHE A 10 21.02 9.81 13.77
C PHE A 10 21.02 9.79 12.24
N ILE A 11 22.19 9.96 11.63
CA ILE A 11 22.33 9.88 10.17
C ILE A 11 21.92 8.49 9.68
N ALA A 12 22.35 7.43 10.37
CA ALA A 12 21.95 6.05 10.05
C ALA A 12 20.43 5.85 10.16
N PHE A 13 19.77 6.43 11.16
CA PHE A 13 18.31 6.39 11.30
C PHE A 13 17.60 7.10 10.15
N CYS A 14 18.05 8.30 9.77
CA CYS A 14 17.49 9.03 8.63
C CYS A 14 17.63 8.24 7.32
N VAL A 15 18.81 7.64 7.10
CA VAL A 15 19.05 6.79 5.93
C VAL A 15 18.14 5.56 5.96
N ALA A 16 17.99 4.90 7.11
CA ALA A 16 17.10 3.76 7.26
C ALA A 16 15.63 4.11 6.97
N MET A 17 15.16 5.29 7.38
CA MET A 17 13.81 5.77 7.06
C MET A 17 13.62 5.93 5.54
N VAL A 18 14.56 6.57 4.86
CA VAL A 18 14.50 6.75 3.40
C VAL A 18 14.50 5.41 2.68
N VAL A 19 15.33 4.46 3.12
CA VAL A 19 15.39 3.10 2.55
C VAL A 19 14.07 2.35 2.75
N ASN A 20 13.51 2.35 3.96
CA ASN A 20 12.24 1.67 4.24
C ASN A 20 11.07 2.28 3.47
N CYS A 21 11.00 3.62 3.40
CA CYS A 21 10.00 4.30 2.57
C CYS A 21 10.16 3.94 1.10
N SER A 22 11.38 3.97 0.57
CA SER A 22 11.65 3.61 -0.83
C SER A 22 11.28 2.16 -1.11
N PHE A 23 11.56 1.22 -0.20
CA PHE A 23 11.16 -0.18 -0.34
C PHE A 23 9.63 -0.33 -0.35
N GLY A 24 8.93 0.33 0.58
CA GLY A 24 7.47 0.32 0.64
C GLY A 24 6.81 0.89 -0.61
N PHE A 25 7.35 1.96 -1.18
CA PHE A 25 6.85 2.53 -2.44
C PHE A 25 7.19 1.67 -3.67
N ASN A 26 8.37 1.04 -3.69
CA ASN A 26 8.82 0.28 -4.85
C ASN A 26 8.24 -1.15 -4.89
N GLN A 27 7.96 -1.76 -3.74
CA GLN A 27 7.45 -3.14 -3.65
C GLN A 27 6.00 -3.24 -3.17
N GLY A 28 5.43 -2.17 -2.62
CA GLY A 28 4.03 -2.16 -2.20
C GLY A 28 3.08 -2.10 -3.40
N ASN A 29 2.06 -2.96 -3.40
CA ASN A 29 0.98 -2.89 -4.37
C ASN A 29 -0.27 -2.23 -3.74
N PRO A 30 -0.58 -0.94 -4.02
CA PRO A 30 -1.73 -0.25 -3.45
C PRO A 30 -3.08 -0.83 -3.94
N LEU A 31 -3.09 -1.60 -5.03
CA LEU A 31 -4.31 -2.21 -5.59
C LEU A 31 -4.92 -3.25 -4.64
N ARG A 32 -4.15 -3.81 -3.69
CA ARG A 32 -4.68 -4.72 -2.65
C ARG A 32 -5.74 -4.09 -1.74
N LEU A 33 -5.80 -2.76 -1.67
CA LEU A 33 -6.77 -2.03 -0.85
C LEU A 33 -8.13 -1.86 -1.54
N THR A 34 -8.15 -1.89 -2.88
CA THR A 34 -9.35 -1.62 -3.68
C THR A 34 -9.89 -2.85 -4.42
N TYR A 35 -9.03 -3.84 -4.68
CA TYR A 35 -9.37 -5.05 -5.42
C TYR A 35 -9.47 -6.28 -4.50
N GLY A 36 -10.18 -7.31 -4.98
CA GLY A 36 -10.28 -8.60 -4.32
C GLY A 36 -9.01 -9.42 -4.40
N LEU A 37 -8.89 -10.34 -3.46
CA LEU A 37 -7.87 -11.36 -3.48
C LEU A 37 -8.51 -12.69 -3.86
N ASP A 38 -7.83 -13.49 -4.67
CA ASP A 38 -8.19 -14.90 -4.88
C ASP A 38 -7.79 -15.76 -3.67
N TYR A 39 -8.13 -17.04 -3.72
CA TYR A 39 -7.78 -18.03 -2.69
C TYR A 39 -6.27 -18.29 -2.57
N LYS A 40 -5.47 -17.78 -3.52
CA LYS A 40 -4.01 -17.84 -3.52
C LYS A 40 -3.36 -16.56 -2.98
N GLY A 41 -4.14 -15.51 -2.75
CA GLY A 41 -3.68 -14.20 -2.29
C GLY A 41 -3.22 -13.25 -3.39
N ASN A 42 -3.43 -13.59 -4.67
CA ASN A 42 -3.22 -12.70 -5.81
C ASN A 42 -4.34 -11.67 -5.91
N VAL A 43 -4.05 -10.52 -6.52
CA VAL A 43 -5.03 -9.45 -6.74
C VAL A 43 -5.78 -9.70 -8.05
N CYS A 44 -7.11 -9.68 -8.02
CA CYS A 44 -7.91 -9.76 -9.25
C CYS A 44 -7.57 -8.58 -10.19
N GLY A 45 -7.34 -8.85 -11.48
CA GLY A 45 -6.88 -7.86 -12.45
C GLY A 45 -5.36 -7.69 -12.54
N ASP A 46 -4.57 -8.43 -11.75
CA ASP A 46 -3.11 -8.34 -11.77
C ASP A 46 -2.47 -9.25 -12.83
N LYS A 47 -1.74 -8.63 -13.77
CA LYS A 47 -1.00 -9.32 -14.84
C LYS A 47 0.24 -10.09 -14.36
N HIS A 48 0.72 -9.79 -13.15
CA HIS A 48 1.89 -10.44 -12.56
C HIS A 48 1.51 -11.53 -11.56
N ALA A 49 0.22 -11.80 -11.40
CA ALA A 49 -0.29 -12.90 -10.60
C ALA A 49 0.06 -14.26 -11.24
N ASN A 50 -0.05 -15.32 -10.43
CA ASN A 50 0.02 -16.70 -10.91
C ASN A 50 -1.23 -17.48 -10.44
N PRO A 51 -2.18 -17.81 -11.33
CA PRO A 51 -2.20 -17.56 -12.79
C PRO A 51 -2.29 -16.06 -13.16
N ASP A 52 -2.06 -15.71 -14.43
CA ASP A 52 -2.23 -14.33 -14.92
C ASP A 52 -3.70 -13.91 -14.82
N LEU A 53 -3.99 -12.86 -14.05
CA LEU A 53 -5.35 -12.41 -13.75
C LEU A 53 -5.73 -11.12 -14.48
N ARG A 54 -4.99 -10.68 -15.51
CA ARG A 54 -5.19 -9.38 -16.16
C ARG A 54 -6.62 -9.16 -16.69
N GLU A 55 -7.30 -10.24 -17.08
CA GLU A 55 -8.66 -10.21 -17.68
C GLU A 55 -9.76 -10.56 -16.66
N LEU A 56 -9.36 -10.94 -15.44
CA LEU A 56 -10.25 -11.42 -14.38
C LEU A 56 -10.43 -10.32 -13.32
N ASP A 57 -11.28 -9.33 -13.62
CA ASP A 57 -11.51 -8.14 -12.78
C ASP A 57 -12.72 -8.24 -11.83
N VAL A 58 -13.56 -9.27 -11.98
CA VAL A 58 -14.70 -9.53 -11.09
C VAL A 58 -14.19 -9.87 -9.72
N ARG A 59 -14.73 -9.12 -8.78
CA ARG A 59 -14.00 -8.82 -7.56
C ARG A 59 -14.08 -9.96 -6.55
N TYR A 60 -15.13 -10.77 -6.54
CA TYR A 60 -15.37 -11.78 -5.51
C TYR A 60 -16.41 -12.85 -5.93
N TRP A 61 -15.99 -14.02 -6.41
CA TRP A 61 -16.82 -15.24 -6.38
C TRP A 61 -16.40 -16.10 -5.19
N MET A 62 -17.26 -16.24 -4.18
CA MET A 62 -16.96 -16.99 -2.95
C MET A 62 -17.46 -18.43 -3.04
N ASN A 63 -16.73 -19.36 -2.42
CA ASN A 63 -17.16 -20.75 -2.30
C ASN A 63 -18.44 -20.85 -1.43
N PRO A 64 -19.59 -21.27 -2.00
CA PRO A 64 -20.85 -21.24 -1.29
C PRO A 64 -20.93 -22.18 -0.09
N ASN A 65 -20.23 -23.31 -0.12
CA ASN A 65 -20.21 -24.26 0.99
C ASN A 65 -19.51 -23.70 2.21
N GLN A 66 -18.37 -23.05 2.01
CA GLN A 66 -17.63 -22.45 3.12
C GLN A 66 -18.40 -21.28 3.73
N VAL A 67 -19.15 -20.54 2.90
CA VAL A 67 -20.10 -19.52 3.38
C VAL A 67 -21.20 -20.16 4.23
N TYR A 68 -21.80 -21.26 3.78
CA TYR A 68 -22.81 -21.99 4.56
C TYR A 68 -22.25 -22.54 5.88
N GLU A 69 -21.10 -23.21 5.83
CA GLU A 69 -20.42 -23.77 7.00
C GLU A 69 -20.09 -22.69 8.03
N SER A 70 -19.74 -21.48 7.59
CA SER A 70 -19.49 -20.35 8.51
C SER A 70 -20.73 -19.90 9.29
N GLY A 71 -21.94 -20.23 8.81
CA GLY A 71 -23.20 -19.96 9.48
C GLY A 71 -23.59 -21.02 10.53
N LEU A 72 -22.98 -22.20 10.50
CA LEU A 72 -23.29 -23.29 11.41
C LEU A 72 -22.69 -23.03 12.81
N LYS A 73 -23.48 -23.27 13.87
CA LYS A 73 -22.98 -23.15 15.24
C LYS A 73 -21.99 -24.28 15.54
N GLY A 74 -20.72 -23.93 15.71
CA GLY A 74 -19.65 -24.87 16.09
C GLY A 74 -18.72 -25.30 14.96
N SER A 75 -18.85 -24.72 13.77
CA SER A 75 -17.87 -24.90 12.69
C SER A 75 -16.56 -24.15 13.01
N GLN A 76 -15.44 -24.66 12.49
CA GLN A 76 -14.13 -23.99 12.60
C GLN A 76 -13.89 -22.97 11.48
N PHE A 77 -14.81 -22.86 10.51
CA PHE A 77 -14.67 -21.97 9.35
C PHE A 77 -15.31 -20.60 9.64
N ALA A 78 -14.53 -19.53 9.48
CA ALA A 78 -15.07 -18.17 9.48
C ALA A 78 -15.39 -17.73 8.06
N LEU A 79 -16.37 -16.83 7.89
CA LEU A 79 -16.71 -16.26 6.57
C LEU A 79 -15.51 -15.56 5.91
N ALA A 80 -14.56 -15.05 6.71
CA ALA A 80 -13.33 -14.43 6.22
C ALA A 80 -12.35 -15.44 5.59
N ASP A 81 -12.48 -16.73 5.92
CA ASP A 81 -11.67 -17.82 5.37
C ASP A 81 -12.32 -18.44 4.13
N ALA A 82 -13.51 -17.96 3.73
CA ALA A 82 -14.19 -18.43 2.54
C ALA A 82 -13.31 -18.14 1.31
N ARG A 83 -12.95 -19.21 0.60
CA ARG A 83 -12.17 -19.16 -0.64
C ARG A 83 -12.88 -18.31 -1.68
N THR A 84 -12.10 -17.46 -2.35
CA THR A 84 -12.56 -16.58 -3.42
C THR A 84 -11.83 -16.87 -4.72
N ILE A 85 -12.48 -16.68 -5.86
CA ILE A 85 -11.86 -16.77 -7.18
C ILE A 85 -12.18 -15.50 -7.99
N CYS A 86 -11.24 -15.06 -8.81
CA CYS A 86 -11.43 -13.93 -9.73
C CYS A 86 -12.01 -14.44 -11.05
N LEU A 87 -13.05 -13.78 -11.56
CA LEU A 87 -13.74 -14.08 -12.81
C LEU A 87 -13.73 -12.84 -13.73
N MET A 88 -14.08 -12.96 -15.01
CA MET A 88 -14.26 -11.81 -15.91
C MET A 88 -15.71 -11.30 -15.86
N GLU A 89 -16.66 -12.21 -15.71
CA GLU A 89 -18.07 -11.89 -15.48
C GLU A 89 -18.68 -12.89 -14.49
N CYS A 90 -19.78 -12.50 -13.85
CA CYS A 90 -20.52 -13.39 -12.97
C CYS A 90 -21.35 -14.36 -13.81
N PRO A 91 -21.25 -15.68 -13.60
CA PRO A 91 -22.05 -16.64 -14.35
C PRO A 91 -23.54 -16.40 -14.09
N ILE A 92 -24.33 -16.45 -15.17
CA ILE A 92 -25.78 -16.25 -15.13
C ILE A 92 -26.45 -17.64 -15.24
N PRO A 93 -27.47 -17.94 -14.42
CA PRO A 93 -28.19 -19.21 -14.55
C PRO A 93 -28.79 -19.34 -15.96
N SER A 94 -28.51 -20.47 -16.61
CA SER A 94 -29.16 -20.88 -17.85
C SER A 94 -30.42 -21.71 -17.54
N ASP A 95 -31.43 -21.60 -18.40
CA ASP A 95 -32.63 -22.42 -18.34
C ASP A 95 -32.43 -23.81 -18.99
N ASP A 96 -31.38 -23.96 -19.79
CA ASP A 96 -31.09 -25.18 -20.57
C ASP A 96 -30.12 -26.14 -19.88
N GLY A 97 -29.51 -25.76 -18.74
CA GLY A 97 -28.52 -26.59 -18.06
C GLY A 97 -27.97 -26.03 -16.74
N LEU A 98 -27.01 -26.75 -16.15
CA LEU A 98 -26.24 -26.34 -14.97
C LEU A 98 -24.85 -25.89 -15.42
N ASN A 99 -24.49 -24.63 -15.14
CA ASN A 99 -23.15 -24.10 -15.38
C ASN A 99 -22.31 -24.28 -14.11
N TRP A 100 -21.08 -24.77 -14.26
CA TRP A 100 -20.14 -24.93 -13.14
C TRP A 100 -19.05 -23.88 -13.17
N VAL A 101 -18.73 -23.32 -12.00
CA VAL A 101 -17.50 -22.54 -11.82
C VAL A 101 -16.47 -23.44 -11.14
N CYS A 102 -15.47 -23.84 -11.89
CA CYS A 102 -14.38 -24.67 -11.36
C CYS A 102 -13.19 -23.79 -10.91
N ASP A 103 -12.32 -24.33 -10.04
CA ASP A 103 -11.11 -23.64 -9.59
C ASP A 103 -10.15 -23.38 -10.76
N TYR A 104 -9.10 -22.56 -10.58
CA TYR A 104 -8.07 -22.40 -11.61
C TYR A 104 -7.51 -23.76 -12.10
N PRO A 105 -7.27 -23.94 -13.41
CA PRO A 105 -6.84 -25.22 -13.98
C PRO A 105 -5.42 -25.57 -13.51
N GLU A 106 -5.34 -26.38 -12.47
CA GLU A 106 -4.10 -26.70 -11.76
C GLU A 106 -4.01 -28.18 -11.42
N GLY A 107 -2.78 -28.67 -11.24
CA GLY A 107 -2.53 -30.07 -10.89
C GLY A 107 -2.76 -31.02 -12.07
N ASP A 108 -3.70 -31.95 -11.93
CA ASP A 108 -3.99 -33.00 -12.92
C ASP A 108 -4.71 -32.47 -14.17
N ILE A 109 -5.22 -31.24 -14.11
CA ILE A 109 -5.95 -30.58 -15.18
C ILE A 109 -4.98 -29.74 -16.00
N ARG A 110 -4.62 -30.24 -17.20
CA ARG A 110 -3.71 -29.57 -18.13
C ARG A 110 -4.47 -28.68 -19.11
N MET A 111 -4.99 -27.56 -18.62
CA MET A 111 -5.67 -26.55 -19.44
C MET A 111 -5.06 -25.18 -19.17
N SER A 112 -4.99 -24.31 -20.19
CA SER A 112 -4.53 -22.94 -19.98
C SER A 112 -5.62 -22.09 -19.31
N VAL A 113 -5.22 -20.97 -18.71
CA VAL A 113 -6.16 -20.04 -18.08
C VAL A 113 -7.07 -19.40 -19.12
N ASP A 114 -6.54 -19.12 -20.32
CA ASP A 114 -7.31 -18.57 -21.42
C ASP A 114 -8.36 -19.59 -21.92
N ASP A 115 -7.98 -20.85 -22.10
CA ASP A 115 -8.92 -21.93 -22.46
C ASP A 115 -9.99 -22.15 -21.37
N TRP A 116 -9.64 -21.92 -20.10
CA TRP A 116 -10.58 -21.99 -18.98
C TRP A 116 -11.59 -20.84 -19.02
N ILE A 117 -11.15 -19.62 -19.37
CA ILE A 117 -12.01 -18.45 -19.55
C ILE A 117 -12.95 -18.67 -20.74
N ASP A 118 -12.43 -19.14 -21.87
CA ASP A 118 -13.21 -19.42 -23.09
C ASP A 118 -14.30 -20.49 -22.87
N ARG A 119 -14.14 -21.33 -21.85
CA ARG A 119 -15.08 -22.36 -21.43
C ARG A 119 -16.06 -21.91 -20.35
N ASP A 120 -16.19 -20.61 -20.11
CA ASP A 120 -17.03 -20.04 -19.05
C ASP A 120 -16.73 -20.65 -17.67
N TYR A 121 -15.43 -20.87 -17.41
CA TYR A 121 -14.90 -21.42 -16.16
C TYR A 121 -15.28 -22.89 -15.87
N ASP A 122 -15.87 -23.58 -16.83
CA ASP A 122 -16.39 -24.95 -16.69
C ASP A 122 -15.47 -26.00 -17.35
N TYR A 123 -14.96 -26.90 -16.52
CA TYR A 123 -14.29 -28.13 -16.96
C TYR A 123 -14.82 -29.38 -16.23
N TYR A 124 -16.04 -29.32 -15.70
CA TYR A 124 -16.65 -30.39 -14.91
C TYR A 124 -16.63 -31.75 -15.63
N GLU A 125 -16.79 -31.75 -16.96
CA GLU A 125 -16.74 -32.96 -17.78
C GLU A 125 -15.37 -33.67 -17.76
N PHE A 126 -14.29 -32.93 -17.55
CA PHE A 126 -12.92 -33.45 -17.50
C PHE A 126 -12.52 -33.96 -16.11
N LEU A 127 -13.37 -33.75 -15.09
CA LEU A 127 -13.12 -34.24 -13.75
C LEU A 127 -13.19 -35.77 -13.70
N THR A 128 -12.35 -36.36 -12.85
CA THR A 128 -12.42 -37.79 -12.55
C THR A 128 -13.80 -38.15 -11.97
N PRO A 129 -14.26 -39.40 -12.12
CA PRO A 129 -15.55 -39.82 -11.57
C PRO A 129 -15.67 -39.57 -10.06
N GLU A 130 -14.57 -39.71 -9.33
CA GLU A 130 -14.49 -39.43 -7.88
C GLU A 130 -14.69 -37.94 -7.58
N MET A 131 -14.00 -37.07 -8.31
CA MET A 131 -14.14 -35.62 -8.18
C MET A 131 -15.56 -35.17 -8.51
N ARG A 132 -16.16 -35.68 -9.59
CA ARG A 132 -17.56 -35.37 -9.94
C ARG A 132 -18.53 -35.77 -8.84
N ASN A 133 -18.36 -36.95 -8.26
CA ASN A 133 -19.21 -37.39 -7.16
C ASN A 133 -19.06 -36.49 -5.92
N SER A 134 -17.84 -36.04 -5.61
CA SER A 134 -17.60 -35.08 -4.52
C SER A 134 -18.22 -33.71 -4.80
N SER A 135 -18.17 -33.25 -6.06
CA SER A 135 -18.78 -31.99 -6.48
C SER A 135 -20.30 -32.00 -6.35
N LEU A 136 -20.95 -33.16 -6.54
CA LEU A 136 -22.40 -33.33 -6.34
C LEU A 136 -22.84 -33.30 -4.86
N GLN A 137 -21.90 -33.37 -3.92
CA GLN A 137 -22.17 -33.22 -2.48
C GLN A 137 -22.11 -31.75 -2.02
N LEU A 138 -21.78 -30.82 -2.92
CA LEU A 138 -21.67 -29.39 -2.65
C LEU A 138 -23.04 -28.70 -2.74
N GLN A 139 -23.26 -27.62 -2.00
CA GLN A 139 -24.41 -26.74 -2.14
C GLN A 139 -24.24 -25.81 -3.36
N VAL A 140 -25.32 -25.60 -4.10
CA VAL A 140 -25.34 -24.78 -5.32
C VAL A 140 -25.86 -23.37 -5.04
N TYR A 141 -25.10 -22.36 -5.45
CA TYR A 141 -25.50 -20.95 -5.41
C TYR A 141 -25.14 -20.24 -6.72
N TRP A 142 -25.89 -19.17 -7.01
CA TRP A 142 -26.06 -18.66 -8.37
C TRP A 142 -25.64 -17.19 -8.54
N SER A 143 -24.85 -16.63 -7.63
CA SER A 143 -24.44 -15.23 -7.78
C SER A 143 -23.16 -14.85 -7.05
N CYS A 144 -22.44 -13.91 -7.66
CA CYS A 144 -21.44 -13.07 -7.01
C CYS A 144 -22.02 -12.17 -5.90
N GLN A 145 -23.35 -12.08 -5.78
CA GLN A 145 -24.02 -11.31 -4.74
C GLN A 145 -24.52 -12.23 -3.63
N PHE A 146 -24.19 -11.83 -2.40
CA PHE A 146 -24.57 -12.47 -1.14
C PHE A 146 -26.10 -12.69 -0.93
N ILE A 147 -26.96 -12.06 -1.75
CA ILE A 147 -28.43 -12.03 -1.58
C ILE A 147 -29.15 -12.73 -2.75
N ALA A 148 -28.48 -13.58 -3.50
CA ALA A 148 -29.15 -14.30 -4.58
C ALA A 148 -29.83 -15.58 -4.10
N ARG A 149 -31.13 -15.69 -4.41
CA ARG A 149 -31.91 -16.92 -4.25
C ARG A 149 -31.55 -17.91 -5.36
N ALA A 150 -31.70 -19.20 -5.09
CA ALA A 150 -31.49 -20.23 -6.10
C ALA A 150 -32.49 -20.10 -7.26
N SER A 151 -32.03 -20.29 -8.50
CA SER A 151 -32.89 -20.36 -9.68
C SER A 151 -33.63 -21.70 -9.70
N ASN A 152 -34.94 -21.66 -9.97
CA ASN A 152 -35.77 -22.87 -10.01
C ASN A 152 -35.38 -23.82 -11.15
N SER A 153 -34.97 -23.29 -12.31
CA SER A 153 -34.53 -24.08 -13.47
C SER A 153 -33.25 -24.85 -13.14
N SER A 154 -32.25 -24.15 -12.61
CA SER A 154 -30.97 -24.77 -12.36
C SER A 154 -30.95 -25.69 -11.13
N MET A 155 -31.82 -25.45 -10.14
CA MET A 155 -32.07 -26.40 -9.04
C MET A 155 -32.68 -27.72 -9.54
N ARG A 156 -33.55 -27.68 -10.56
CA ARG A 156 -34.10 -28.90 -11.16
C ARG A 156 -33.00 -29.71 -11.84
N HIS A 157 -32.12 -29.07 -12.60
CA HIS A 157 -30.99 -29.74 -13.25
C HIS A 157 -30.00 -30.33 -12.23
N TRP A 158 -29.74 -29.63 -11.13
CA TRP A 158 -28.94 -30.14 -10.02
C TRP A 158 -29.51 -31.44 -9.43
N GLN A 159 -30.81 -31.46 -9.14
CA GLN A 159 -31.49 -32.65 -8.60
C GLN A 159 -31.51 -33.81 -9.61
N GLN A 160 -31.64 -33.52 -10.90
CA GLN A 160 -31.58 -34.54 -11.96
C GLN A 160 -30.20 -35.24 -12.02
N MET A 161 -29.13 -34.54 -11.65
CA MET A 161 -27.78 -35.12 -11.58
C MET A 161 -27.46 -35.83 -10.26
N GLY A 162 -28.45 -36.00 -9.38
CA GLY A 162 -28.27 -36.66 -8.08
C GLY A 162 -27.66 -35.75 -7.00
N GLY A 163 -27.71 -34.44 -7.21
CA GLY A 163 -27.23 -33.46 -6.24
C GLY A 163 -28.02 -33.46 -4.93
N VAL A 164 -27.35 -33.10 -3.83
CA VAL A 164 -27.97 -33.05 -2.49
C VAL A 164 -29.09 -32.00 -2.40
N SER A 165 -30.09 -32.26 -1.54
CA SER A 165 -31.17 -31.30 -1.29
C SER A 165 -30.63 -30.07 -0.57
N ILE A 166 -30.73 -28.90 -1.21
CA ILE A 166 -30.27 -27.64 -0.65
C ILE A 166 -31.36 -27.11 0.28
N GLU A 167 -31.01 -26.90 1.54
CA GLU A 167 -31.89 -26.23 2.49
C GLU A 167 -31.82 -24.72 2.18
N GLU A 168 -32.88 -24.14 1.61
CA GLU A 168 -33.00 -22.70 1.35
C GLU A 168 -33.04 -21.94 2.68
N ASN A 169 -31.89 -21.76 3.32
CA ASN A 169 -31.89 -21.44 4.74
C ASN A 169 -31.68 -19.94 5.00
N ILE A 170 -32.56 -19.39 5.82
CA ILE A 170 -32.48 -18.07 6.50
C ILE A 170 -31.13 -17.90 7.24
N LEU A 171 -30.42 -18.99 7.49
CA LEU A 171 -29.10 -19.03 8.13
C LEU A 171 -28.03 -18.26 7.35
N ILE A 172 -27.96 -18.39 6.02
CA ILE A 172 -26.97 -17.67 5.21
C ILE A 172 -27.30 -16.19 5.20
N ASP A 173 -28.56 -15.84 4.94
CA ASP A 173 -29.01 -14.44 4.97
C ASP A 173 -28.74 -13.80 6.33
N LYS A 174 -29.02 -14.52 7.43
CA LYS A 174 -28.74 -14.06 8.79
C LYS A 174 -27.25 -14.00 9.11
N THR A 175 -26.43 -14.91 8.58
CA THR A 175 -24.97 -14.92 8.77
C THR A 175 -24.34 -13.77 8.02
N ILE A 176 -24.73 -13.56 6.77
CA ILE A 176 -24.32 -12.45 5.92
C ILE A 176 -24.81 -11.13 6.52
N HIS A 177 -26.11 -11.01 6.86
CA HIS A 177 -26.64 -9.82 7.51
C HIS A 177 -25.98 -9.58 8.86
N ARG A 178 -25.68 -10.61 9.64
CA ARG A 178 -24.90 -10.46 10.88
C ARG A 178 -23.48 -10.05 10.57
N GLU A 179 -22.83 -10.57 9.54
CA GLU A 179 -21.45 -10.23 9.20
C GLU A 179 -21.32 -8.80 8.67
N ILE A 180 -22.29 -8.37 7.83
CA ILE A 180 -22.46 -7.02 7.29
C ILE A 180 -22.89 -6.04 8.38
N ASN A 181 -23.92 -6.36 9.18
CA ASN A 181 -24.44 -5.46 10.22
C ASN A 181 -23.57 -5.44 11.49
N SER A 182 -22.85 -6.52 11.81
CA SER A 182 -22.04 -6.54 13.04
C SER A 182 -20.79 -5.68 12.93
N LYS A 183 -20.20 -5.48 11.74
CA LYS A 183 -18.98 -4.69 11.59
C LYS A 183 -18.86 -4.17 10.16
N SER A 184 -18.69 -2.85 10.02
CA SER A 184 -18.00 -2.21 8.89
C SER A 184 -16.96 -3.18 8.32
N SER A 185 -17.17 -3.67 7.10
CA SER A 185 -16.36 -4.71 6.44
C SER A 185 -14.87 -4.35 6.39
N VAL A 186 -14.59 -3.05 6.41
CA VAL A 186 -13.27 -2.44 6.53
C VAL A 186 -12.62 -2.81 7.88
N LEU A 187 -13.36 -2.66 8.98
CA LEU A 187 -12.85 -2.90 10.33
C LEU A 187 -12.55 -4.37 10.59
N LYS A 188 -13.26 -5.31 9.94
CA LYS A 188 -12.98 -6.75 10.04
C LYS A 188 -11.70 -7.17 9.30
N ARG A 189 -11.48 -6.66 8.07
CA ARG A 189 -10.21 -6.89 7.34
C ARG A 189 -9.02 -6.37 8.14
N TYR A 190 -9.12 -5.16 8.69
CA TYR A 190 -8.09 -4.63 9.59
C TYR A 190 -7.89 -5.50 10.83
N VAL A 191 -8.96 -5.96 11.49
CA VAL A 191 -8.84 -6.77 12.72
C VAL A 191 -8.26 -8.16 12.46
N ALA A 192 -8.55 -8.79 11.31
CA ALA A 192 -7.95 -10.07 10.92
C ALA A 192 -6.46 -9.94 10.59
N ASP A 193 -6.08 -8.89 9.87
CA ASP A 193 -4.67 -8.57 9.59
C ASP A 193 -3.92 -8.19 10.89
N ILE A 194 -4.56 -7.48 11.81
CA ILE A 194 -4.03 -7.22 13.17
C ILE A 194 -3.86 -8.52 13.96
N GLY A 195 -4.74 -9.51 13.79
CA GLY A 195 -4.65 -10.80 14.47
C GLY A 195 -3.41 -11.60 14.05
N LYS A 196 -3.10 -11.64 12.75
CA LYS A 196 -1.85 -12.28 12.25
C LYS A 196 -0.61 -11.42 12.52
N ALA A 197 -0.73 -10.10 12.44
CA ALA A 197 0.40 -9.18 12.60
C ALA A 197 0.62 -8.68 14.04
N TRP A 198 -0.17 -9.13 15.01
CA TRP A 198 -0.09 -8.72 16.43
C TRP A 198 1.33 -8.70 17.01
N PRO A 199 2.20 -9.72 16.80
CA PRO A 199 3.56 -9.69 17.33
C PRO A 199 4.38 -8.58 16.69
N VAL A 200 4.22 -8.37 15.38
CA VAL A 200 4.91 -7.32 14.61
C VAL A 200 4.39 -5.94 15.02
N LEU A 201 3.10 -5.78 15.27
CA LEU A 201 2.50 -4.53 15.74
C LEU A 201 2.96 -4.16 17.16
N ILE A 202 3.08 -5.12 18.07
CA ILE A 202 3.59 -4.86 19.42
C ILE A 202 5.07 -4.50 19.37
N VAL A 203 5.87 -5.23 18.57
CA VAL A 203 7.31 -4.99 18.48
C VAL A 203 7.60 -3.71 17.72
N CYS A 204 7.10 -3.54 16.50
CA CYS A 204 7.39 -2.40 15.62
C CYS A 204 6.50 -1.18 15.87
N GLY A 205 5.30 -1.34 16.43
CA GLY A 205 4.36 -0.25 16.72
C GLY A 205 4.32 0.17 18.19
N GLY A 206 4.67 -0.73 19.12
CA GLY A 206 4.69 -0.45 20.56
C GLY A 206 6.10 -0.29 21.11
N ILE A 207 6.83 -1.40 21.26
CA ILE A 207 8.08 -1.47 22.00
C ILE A 207 9.20 -0.71 21.27
N ALA A 208 9.42 -0.97 19.98
CA ALA A 208 10.49 -0.31 19.23
C ALA A 208 10.28 1.21 19.12
N PRO A 209 9.07 1.75 18.84
CA PRO A 209 8.83 3.19 18.85
C PRO A 209 8.97 3.81 20.23
N LEU A 210 8.59 3.11 21.30
CA LEU A 210 8.81 3.60 22.67
C LEU A 210 10.30 3.67 23.00
N PHE A 211 11.08 2.64 22.66
CA PHE A 211 12.54 2.66 22.83
C PHE A 211 13.21 3.72 21.96
N LEU A 212 12.83 3.83 20.68
CA LEU A 212 13.31 4.87 19.77
C LEU A 212 12.91 6.26 20.26
N SER A 213 11.72 6.44 20.82
CA SER A 213 11.25 7.70 21.41
C SER A 213 12.06 8.08 22.64
N LEU A 214 12.37 7.12 23.53
CA LEU A 214 13.24 7.36 24.68
C LEU A 214 14.67 7.75 24.25
N ILE A 215 15.22 7.04 23.27
CA ILE A 215 16.55 7.34 22.69
C ILE A 215 16.52 8.72 22.02
N TRP A 216 15.47 9.03 21.27
CA TRP A 216 15.26 10.31 20.60
C TRP A 216 15.18 11.48 21.61
N LEU A 217 14.42 11.32 22.68
CA LEU A 217 14.34 12.31 23.76
C LEU A 217 15.68 12.50 24.45
N MET A 218 16.45 11.42 24.65
CA MET A 218 17.80 11.50 25.20
C MET A 218 18.78 12.21 24.26
N MET A 219 18.62 12.00 22.95
CA MET A 219 19.41 12.65 21.92
C MET A 219 19.07 14.14 21.80
N ILE A 220 17.80 14.52 21.78
CA ILE A 220 17.36 15.92 21.83
C ILE A 220 17.95 16.61 23.06
N ARG A 221 17.95 15.96 24.23
CA ARG A 221 18.56 16.53 25.45
C ARG A 221 20.03 16.89 25.29
N HIS A 222 20.84 16.03 24.68
CA HIS A 222 22.28 16.29 24.50
C HIS A 222 22.60 17.19 23.30
N PHE A 223 21.77 17.15 22.25
CA PHE A 223 22.11 17.73 20.94
C PHE A 223 21.21 18.88 20.49
N VAL A 224 20.19 19.30 21.25
CA VAL A 224 19.35 20.47 20.86
C VAL A 224 20.18 21.70 20.57
N SER A 225 21.25 21.93 21.35
CA SER A 225 22.16 23.05 21.08
C SER A 225 22.93 22.83 19.77
N GLY A 226 23.59 21.69 19.58
CA GLY A 226 24.36 21.43 18.35
C GLY A 226 23.51 21.40 17.07
N MET A 227 22.37 20.70 17.11
CA MET A 227 21.46 20.54 15.99
C MET A 227 20.88 21.88 15.52
N THR A 228 20.48 22.76 16.45
CA THR A 228 19.92 24.07 16.09
C THR A 228 20.96 24.99 15.44
N TRP A 229 22.22 24.97 15.90
CA TRP A 229 23.27 25.73 15.26
C TRP A 229 23.65 25.18 13.87
N ILE A 230 23.72 23.85 13.72
CA ILE A 230 24.02 23.20 12.45
C ILE A 230 22.92 23.52 11.42
N THR A 231 21.64 23.43 11.78
CA THR A 231 20.54 23.72 10.84
C THR A 231 20.48 25.19 10.45
N VAL A 232 20.70 26.11 11.39
CA VAL A 232 20.77 27.56 11.10
C VAL A 232 21.95 27.87 10.17
N ILE A 233 23.13 27.31 10.42
CA ILE A 233 24.30 27.51 9.56
C ILE A 233 24.05 26.92 8.17
N LEU A 234 23.57 25.69 8.10
CA LEU A 234 23.31 24.99 6.83
C LEU A 234 22.25 25.71 5.98
N PHE A 235 21.16 26.17 6.59
CA PHE A 235 20.13 26.95 5.91
C PHE A 235 20.69 28.26 5.32
N ASN A 236 21.50 29.00 6.11
CA ASN A 236 22.13 30.22 5.63
C ASN A 236 23.16 29.95 4.52
N VAL A 237 23.96 28.88 4.63
CA VAL A 237 24.91 28.48 3.58
C VAL A 237 24.18 28.08 2.29
N LEU A 238 23.10 27.31 2.39
CA LEU A 238 22.31 26.90 1.22
C LEU A 238 21.67 28.09 0.53
N ILE A 239 21.06 29.03 1.28
CA ILE A 239 20.41 30.18 0.65
C ILE A 239 21.43 31.12 0.00
N ILE A 240 22.63 31.27 0.58
CA ILE A 240 23.75 31.98 -0.04
C ILE A 240 24.20 31.25 -1.32
N SER A 241 24.34 29.92 -1.27
CA SER A 241 24.78 29.11 -2.42
C SER A 241 23.80 29.17 -3.59
N VAL A 242 22.49 29.04 -3.31
CA VAL A 242 21.43 29.16 -4.33
C VAL A 242 21.40 30.57 -4.91
N THR A 243 21.54 31.61 -4.07
CA THR A 243 21.58 33.00 -4.53
C THR A 243 22.80 33.24 -5.44
N MET A 244 23.97 32.72 -5.07
CA MET A 244 25.19 32.79 -5.87
C MET A 244 25.06 32.03 -7.20
N PHE A 245 24.37 30.89 -7.21
CA PHE A 245 24.07 30.13 -8.42
C PHE A 245 23.19 30.93 -9.41
N TYR A 246 22.15 31.61 -8.92
CA TYR A 246 21.34 32.49 -9.76
C TYR A 246 22.14 33.66 -10.31
N TYR A 247 23.08 34.23 -9.55
CA TYR A 247 23.97 35.28 -10.03
C TYR A 247 24.97 34.83 -11.09
N ALA A 248 25.51 33.61 -10.96
CA ALA A 248 26.35 33.00 -11.97
C ALA A 248 25.57 32.74 -13.28
N LYS A 249 24.33 32.24 -13.17
CA LYS A 249 23.44 32.02 -14.33
C LYS A 249 22.93 33.32 -14.96
N ALA A 250 22.79 34.39 -14.18
CA ALA A 250 22.41 35.73 -14.65
C ALA A 250 23.54 36.46 -15.38
N GLY A 251 24.79 35.96 -15.33
CA GLY A 251 25.94 36.58 -15.99
C GLY A 251 26.47 37.85 -15.31
N TRP A 252 26.11 38.09 -14.03
CA TRP A 252 26.62 39.23 -13.26
C TRP A 252 28.00 38.96 -12.64
N ILE A 253 28.37 37.68 -12.48
CA ILE A 253 29.69 37.23 -12.02
C ILE A 253 30.48 36.81 -13.25
N GLY A 254 31.70 37.37 -13.41
CA GLY A 254 32.50 37.37 -14.63
C GLY A 254 32.68 36.01 -15.33
N HIS A 255 32.89 36.08 -16.65
CA HIS A 255 32.92 34.95 -17.60
C HIS A 255 33.90 33.81 -17.26
N ASP A 256 34.86 34.00 -16.37
CA ASP A 256 35.95 33.04 -16.09
C ASP A 256 35.60 31.93 -15.08
N VAL A 257 34.55 32.09 -14.26
CA VAL A 257 34.14 31.07 -13.26
C VAL A 257 32.99 30.17 -13.73
N VAL A 258 32.33 30.51 -14.84
CA VAL A 258 31.14 29.80 -15.34
C VAL A 258 31.50 28.66 -16.31
N SER A 259 32.67 28.72 -16.96
CA SER A 259 33.13 27.71 -17.94
C SER A 259 33.58 26.37 -17.32
N VAL A 260 33.79 26.31 -15.99
CA VAL A 260 34.26 25.09 -15.31
C VAL A 260 33.11 24.17 -14.87
N VAL A 261 31.91 24.71 -14.65
CA VAL A 261 30.74 23.94 -14.15
C VAL A 261 29.75 23.59 -15.27
N ILE A 262 29.76 24.34 -16.36
CA ILE A 262 28.96 24.05 -17.55
C ILE A 262 29.96 23.67 -18.63
N GLY A 263 30.12 22.36 -18.86
CA GLY A 263 30.99 21.84 -19.92
C GLY A 263 30.74 22.53 -21.26
N GLU A 264 31.81 22.58 -22.07
CA GLU A 264 31.92 23.19 -23.40
C GLU A 264 30.56 23.47 -24.06
N SER A 265 30.19 24.74 -24.09
CA SER A 265 28.89 25.21 -24.55
C SER A 265 28.65 24.84 -26.02
N ASN A 266 27.64 24.00 -26.27
CA ASN A 266 27.12 23.76 -27.62
C ASN A 266 26.72 25.12 -28.28
N PRO A 267 27.23 25.45 -29.47
CA PRO A 267 27.05 26.75 -30.12
C PRO A 267 25.61 27.02 -30.63
N TYR A 268 24.67 26.12 -30.34
CA TYR A 268 23.27 26.19 -30.77
C TYR A 268 22.28 26.53 -29.64
N LEU A 269 22.72 26.72 -28.39
CA LEU A 269 21.85 27.12 -27.30
C LEU A 269 21.83 28.66 -27.15
N SER A 270 21.16 29.35 -28.07
CA SER A 270 20.93 30.80 -27.96
C SER A 270 19.90 31.06 -26.85
N ILE A 271 20.37 31.36 -25.64
CA ILE A 271 19.49 31.80 -24.53
C ILE A 271 18.81 33.11 -24.97
N SER A 272 17.49 33.08 -25.06
CA SER A 272 16.70 34.22 -25.53
C SER A 272 16.80 35.37 -24.52
N GLY A 273 16.92 36.63 -24.98
CA GLY A 273 17.03 37.79 -24.09
C GLY A 273 15.88 37.94 -23.07
N ARG A 274 14.73 37.30 -23.35
CA ARG A 274 13.60 37.21 -22.42
C ARG A 274 13.87 36.28 -21.23
N GLU A 275 14.58 35.16 -21.44
CA GLU A 275 14.97 34.22 -20.38
C GLU A 275 16.01 34.83 -19.43
N ILE A 276 16.92 35.65 -19.95
CA ILE A 276 17.92 36.38 -19.16
C ILE A 276 17.24 37.39 -18.22
N ASN A 277 16.24 38.13 -18.71
CA ASN A 277 15.48 39.05 -17.87
C ASN A 277 14.71 38.33 -16.75
N HIS A 278 14.19 37.12 -17.01
CA HIS A 278 13.59 36.29 -15.96
C HIS A 278 14.62 35.82 -14.92
N LEU A 279 15.82 35.43 -15.36
CA LEU A 279 16.93 35.06 -14.47
C LEU A 279 17.38 36.24 -13.59
N HIS A 280 17.45 37.46 -14.13
CA HIS A 280 17.78 38.68 -13.38
C HIS A 280 16.72 39.00 -12.33
N ALA A 281 15.44 38.95 -12.70
CA ALA A 281 14.33 39.13 -11.77
C ALA A 281 14.35 38.09 -10.63
N MET A 282 14.59 36.82 -10.95
CA MET A 282 14.70 35.76 -9.95
C MET A 282 15.93 35.93 -9.04
N ALA A 283 17.07 36.36 -9.58
CA ALA A 283 18.27 36.64 -8.78
C ALA A 283 18.01 37.77 -7.75
N VAL A 284 17.41 38.89 -8.17
CA VAL A 284 17.05 39.99 -7.27
C VAL A 284 16.04 39.52 -6.21
N PHE A 285 15.01 38.76 -6.60
CA PHE A 285 14.06 38.19 -5.66
C PHE A 285 14.74 37.30 -4.61
N MET A 286 15.61 36.39 -5.04
CA MET A 286 16.35 35.49 -4.13
C MET A 286 17.25 36.25 -3.16
N THR A 287 17.78 37.41 -3.55
CA THR A 287 18.60 38.24 -2.64
C THR A 287 17.78 38.89 -1.53
N ILE A 288 16.57 39.33 -1.84
CA ILE A 288 15.65 39.88 -0.84
C ILE A 288 15.31 38.78 0.17
N VAL A 289 15.01 37.57 -0.32
CA VAL A 289 14.73 36.41 0.54
C VAL A 289 15.96 36.04 1.39
N MET A 290 17.17 36.05 0.81
CA MET A 290 18.42 35.81 1.52
C MET A 290 18.65 36.82 2.65
N ILE A 291 18.47 38.12 2.39
CA ILE A 291 18.64 39.17 3.41
C ILE A 291 17.64 38.99 4.55
N ILE A 292 16.37 38.77 4.24
CA ILE A 292 15.32 38.52 5.24
C ILE A 292 15.63 37.25 6.05
N SER A 293 16.10 36.20 5.40
CA SER A 293 16.51 34.94 6.03
C SER A 293 17.68 35.12 6.99
N ILE A 294 18.70 35.88 6.60
CA ILE A 294 19.87 36.16 7.45
C ILE A 294 19.46 37.05 8.64
N LEU A 295 18.67 38.10 8.40
CA LEU A 295 18.19 38.99 9.47
C LEU A 295 17.30 38.24 10.48
N SER A 296 16.40 37.38 10.01
CA SER A 296 15.59 36.54 10.89
C SER A 296 16.44 35.52 11.67
N SER A 297 17.44 34.91 11.02
CA SER A 297 18.41 34.04 11.70
C SER A 297 19.11 34.78 12.83
N ILE A 298 19.63 35.99 12.59
CA ILE A 298 20.30 36.83 13.60
C ILE A 298 19.35 37.20 14.74
N ALA A 299 18.12 37.60 14.43
CA ALA A 299 17.12 37.98 15.44
C ALA A 299 16.77 36.81 16.37
N ILE A 300 16.77 35.58 15.83
CA ILE A 300 16.41 34.37 16.57
C ILE A 300 17.58 33.84 17.44
N ILE A 301 18.85 34.19 17.14
CA ILE A 301 20.04 33.74 17.91
C ILE A 301 19.88 33.96 19.41
N ARG A 302 19.44 35.16 19.82
CA ARG A 302 19.28 35.47 21.26
C ARG A 302 18.22 34.59 21.91
N ARG A 303 17.14 34.27 21.20
CA ARG A 303 16.09 33.37 21.68
C ARG A 303 16.57 31.92 21.75
N ILE A 304 17.36 31.46 20.78
CA ILE A 304 17.97 30.11 20.79
C ILE A 304 18.95 29.98 21.96
N LEU A 305 19.78 30.99 22.23
CA LEU A 305 20.73 30.97 23.35
C LEU A 305 20.02 30.93 24.72
N MET A 306 18.92 31.67 24.89
CA MET A 306 18.10 31.59 26.10
C MET A 306 17.43 30.22 26.24
N ALA A 307 16.82 29.70 25.17
CA ALA A 307 16.17 28.38 25.21
C ALA A 307 17.16 27.24 25.52
N THR A 308 18.34 27.26 24.87
CA THR A 308 19.38 26.25 25.07
C THR A 308 20.01 26.33 26.46
N SER A 309 20.19 27.53 27.02
CA SER A 309 20.68 27.70 28.41
C SER A 309 19.66 27.24 29.45
N VAL A 310 18.37 27.55 29.30
CA VAL A 310 17.30 27.06 30.18
C VAL A 310 17.18 25.53 30.15
N LEU A 311 17.28 24.93 28.96
CA LEU A 311 17.33 23.47 28.82
C LEU A 311 18.55 22.88 29.54
N LYS A 312 19.73 23.51 29.42
CA LYS A 312 20.96 23.04 30.09
C LYS A 312 20.85 23.08 31.61
N VAL A 313 20.26 24.14 32.17
CA VAL A 313 20.07 24.30 33.63
C VAL A 313 19.03 23.34 34.19
N SER A 314 17.90 23.16 33.50
CA SER A 314 16.85 22.19 33.90
C SER A 314 17.31 20.73 33.86
N MET A 315 18.37 20.43 33.10
CA MET A 315 18.98 19.11 33.05
C MET A 315 20.05 18.85 34.13
N ILE A 316 20.63 19.89 34.75
CA ILE A 316 21.62 19.75 35.83
C ILE A 316 20.95 19.47 37.17
N PHE A 317 19.69 19.87 37.33
CA PHE A 317 18.94 19.80 38.60
C PHE A 317 18.06 18.56 38.77
N ARG A 318 18.18 17.55 37.90
CA ARG A 318 17.44 16.28 37.97
C ARG A 318 18.35 15.11 37.68
#